data_AF-A0A1M6U042-F1
#
_entry.id   AF-A0A1M6U042-F1
#
_cell.length_a   1.000
_cell.length_b   1.000
_cell.length_c   1.000
_cell.angle_alpha   90.00
_cell.angle_beta   90.00
_cell.angle_gamma   90.00
#
_symmetry.space_group_name_H-M   'P 1'
#
loop_
_entity.id
_entity.type
_entity.pdbx_description
1 polymer ?
#
loop_
_entity_poly.entity_id
_entity_poly.type
_entity_poly.pdbx_seq_one_letter_code
_entity_poly.pdbx_strand_id
1 'polypeptide(L)'
;MNYLFSKSIGAVATFAAMAVATAAIPAFAVTSPDFPMAGFATQNGGTTGGKGYSEVTVDNVNDLKTHAKAGNKIIYVKPGTYMGPVEVGSNVTIYGYQGAIIAQPTSGSAMKLSGSKNVIIRNLKFKGVGAHDDDDEDCLQVNHESKNVWIDHVDVYDGHDGNLDITNASDFVTISWTKFSYTSASSGHQFSNLIGNSKTKTSDRGHLNVTIHHTWWADGVVERMPRVRFGKVHVANNLFDSKNASYCVRAAVEADIRIERNVFIGVQKALDLYTSDGAITAAQMISNYEENVKKQQAGMGTAFTPPYSMSLTDVSTQAKAYALRDSIKLYAGATLPDPGKTQTVTPASSSSEAASSSSVAVSSSSVAKSSSSVAQSSSSQAVSSSSQGEVVSGTATLTKHGSGSAKQQVKQGESIEEFYFTVAGATGATVTGLPDGIVGTMKGSDFYISGTVAQNAEVGAYNFTVTTTGATTNATKNGTITVVGENMEQGTTSLDVATVAPHFNVSVDGRVLTVQGATQAAYLLDAQGRLITKVQSLGSENSITVPRAGMYLLRVGNEARRVIVR
;
A
#
# COMPACT_ATOMS: atom_id res chain seq x y z
N MET A 1 -15.99 -87.55 -15.05
CA MET A 1 -14.68 -87.75 -15.69
C MET A 1 -14.06 -86.38 -15.94
N ASN A 2 -12.79 -86.21 -15.57
CA ASN A 2 -11.73 -85.35 -16.15
C ASN A 2 -12.13 -84.04 -16.85
N TYR A 3 -11.46 -82.90 -16.68
CA TYR A 3 -10.39 -82.38 -15.82
C TYR A 3 -10.01 -81.05 -16.51
N LEU A 4 -9.88 -79.93 -15.79
CA LEU A 4 -8.74 -79.01 -15.91
C LEU A 4 -8.93 -77.81 -14.98
N PHE A 5 -7.94 -77.59 -14.12
CA PHE A 5 -7.84 -76.44 -13.22
C PHE A 5 -7.24 -75.23 -13.95
N SER A 6 -7.69 -74.03 -13.60
CA SER A 6 -6.79 -72.87 -13.57
C SER A 6 -7.02 -72.07 -12.28
N LYS A 7 -5.93 -71.60 -11.68
CA LYS A 7 -5.95 -70.87 -10.40
C LYS A 7 -6.11 -69.37 -10.68
N SER A 8 -7.05 -68.71 -10.01
CA SER A 8 -7.04 -67.26 -9.83
C SER A 8 -6.64 -66.92 -8.39
N ILE A 9 -5.44 -66.37 -8.23
CA ILE A 9 -4.95 -65.83 -6.95
C ILE A 9 -5.49 -64.41 -6.81
N GLY A 10 -6.26 -64.14 -5.77
CA GLY A 10 -6.72 -62.79 -5.44
C GLY A 10 -5.57 -61.96 -4.86
N ALA A 11 -5.05 -61.00 -5.63
CA ALA A 11 -4.10 -60.01 -5.13
C ALA A 11 -4.85 -58.85 -4.46
N VAL A 12 -4.80 -58.77 -3.13
CA VAL A 12 -5.28 -57.60 -2.38
C VAL A 12 -4.21 -56.51 -2.46
N ALA A 13 -4.44 -55.50 -3.29
CA ALA A 13 -3.58 -54.33 -3.38
C ALA A 13 -3.90 -53.34 -2.25
N THR A 14 -3.08 -53.33 -1.20
CA THR A 14 -3.20 -52.38 -0.09
C THR A 14 -2.70 -51.00 -0.53
N PHE A 15 -3.60 -50.08 -0.88
CA PHE A 15 -3.23 -48.67 -1.08
C PHE A 15 -2.93 -48.02 0.27
N ALA A 16 -1.66 -47.78 0.56
CA ALA A 16 -1.25 -46.94 1.68
C ALA A 16 -1.55 -45.47 1.37
N ALA A 17 -2.53 -44.90 2.06
CA ALA A 17 -2.80 -43.47 2.00
C ALA A 17 -1.65 -42.69 2.67
N MET A 18 -0.77 -42.11 1.85
CA MET A 18 0.34 -41.31 2.33
C MET A 18 -0.18 -39.95 2.81
N ALA A 19 -0.46 -39.84 4.12
CA ALA A 19 -0.89 -38.61 4.75
C ALA A 19 0.24 -37.56 4.69
N VAL A 20 0.15 -36.65 3.71
CA VAL A 20 1.01 -35.46 3.67
C VAL A 20 0.59 -34.53 4.79
N ALA A 21 1.34 -34.57 5.89
CA ALA A 21 1.21 -33.59 6.95
C ALA A 21 1.65 -32.21 6.43
N THR A 22 0.69 -31.40 6.00
CA THR A 22 0.90 -29.98 5.74
C THR A 22 1.23 -29.29 7.06
N ALA A 23 2.53 -29.06 7.30
CA ALA A 23 2.96 -28.20 8.38
C ALA A 23 2.38 -26.80 8.14
N ALA A 24 1.37 -26.43 8.93
CA ALA A 24 0.78 -25.10 8.90
C ALA A 24 1.86 -24.09 9.28
N ILE A 25 2.35 -23.35 8.30
CA ILE A 25 3.31 -22.26 8.52
C ILE A 25 2.57 -21.24 9.41
N PRO A 26 3.12 -20.84 10.57
CA PRO A 26 2.44 -19.89 11.43
C PRO A 26 2.23 -18.57 10.69
N ALA A 27 0.99 -18.09 10.73
CA ALA A 27 0.54 -16.86 10.12
C ALA A 27 1.26 -15.64 10.71
N PHE A 28 2.35 -15.19 10.07
CA PHE A 28 3.08 -14.02 10.52
C PHE A 28 2.29 -12.73 10.26
N ALA A 29 1.75 -12.17 11.33
CA ALA A 29 2.59 -11.22 12.08
C ALA A 29 2.53 -9.73 11.68
N VAL A 30 2.01 -9.34 10.51
CA VAL A 30 2.26 -7.97 10.00
C VAL A 30 1.45 -6.93 10.78
N THR A 31 2.11 -6.11 11.59
CA THR A 31 1.48 -4.93 12.19
C THR A 31 1.16 -3.91 11.11
N SER A 32 -0.10 -3.44 11.07
CA SER A 32 -0.58 -2.46 10.09
C SER A 32 0.32 -1.21 10.03
N PRO A 33 0.68 -0.70 8.83
CA PRO A 33 1.44 0.55 8.68
C PRO A 33 0.74 1.75 9.33
N ASP A 34 1.52 2.81 9.63
CA ASP A 34 0.91 4.11 9.86
C ASP A 34 0.36 4.66 8.53
N PHE A 35 -0.91 5.04 8.55
CA PHE A 35 -1.65 5.57 7.40
C PHE A 35 -2.08 7.01 7.72
N PRO A 36 -1.15 7.99 7.63
CA PRO A 36 -1.45 9.39 7.86
C PRO A 36 -2.28 9.97 6.71
N MET A 37 -3.12 10.95 7.04
CA MET A 37 -3.85 11.73 6.05
C MET A 37 -2.87 12.59 5.23
N ALA A 38 -2.90 12.42 3.91
CA ALA A 38 -2.32 13.36 2.95
C ALA A 38 -3.46 14.05 2.16
N GLY A 39 -3.15 14.82 1.12
CA GLY A 39 -4.17 15.34 0.22
C GLY A 39 -4.85 16.64 0.64
N PHE A 40 -5.85 17.05 -0.13
CA PHE A 40 -6.59 18.30 0.05
C PHE A 40 -7.32 18.41 1.39
N ALA A 41 -7.65 17.31 2.07
CA ALA A 41 -8.22 17.33 3.42
C ALA A 41 -7.24 17.89 4.47
N THR A 42 -5.93 17.92 4.20
CA THR A 42 -4.93 18.59 5.05
C THR A 42 -4.95 20.12 4.92
N GLN A 43 -5.58 20.66 3.88
CA GLN A 43 -5.58 22.08 3.53
C GLN A 43 -6.74 22.80 4.22
N ASN A 44 -6.84 24.13 4.07
CA ASN A 44 -7.95 24.92 4.63
C ASN A 44 -8.14 24.73 6.17
N GLY A 45 -7.03 24.66 6.91
CA GLY A 45 -7.04 24.39 8.37
C GLY A 45 -7.02 22.90 8.75
N GLY A 46 -7.18 22.01 7.78
CA GLY A 46 -7.08 20.56 7.94
C GLY A 46 -8.35 19.88 8.45
N THR A 47 -8.31 18.55 8.47
CA THR A 47 -9.40 17.69 8.97
C THR A 47 -8.94 16.95 10.24
N THR A 48 -9.62 17.20 11.35
CA THR A 48 -9.40 16.57 12.66
C THR A 48 -10.61 15.77 13.15
N GLY A 49 -11.74 15.85 12.45
CA GLY A 49 -13.00 15.19 12.80
C GLY A 49 -13.49 15.60 14.18
N GLY A 50 -13.85 14.60 14.99
CA GLY A 50 -14.33 14.77 16.37
C GLY A 50 -13.22 15.01 17.42
N LYS A 51 -11.96 15.17 17.03
CA LYS A 51 -10.84 15.36 17.99
C LYS A 51 -11.10 16.55 18.92
N GLY A 52 -11.04 16.31 20.23
CA GLY A 52 -11.31 17.31 21.27
C GLY A 52 -12.77 17.36 21.75
N TYR A 53 -13.66 16.56 21.15
CA TYR A 53 -15.03 16.37 21.61
C TYR A 53 -15.23 15.02 22.32
N SER A 54 -16.41 14.82 22.92
CA SER A 54 -16.80 13.56 23.56
C SER A 54 -16.73 12.37 22.61
N GLU A 55 -16.42 11.20 23.16
CA GLU A 55 -16.50 9.92 22.45
C GLU A 55 -17.81 9.19 22.80
N VAL A 56 -18.31 8.34 21.91
CA VAL A 56 -19.42 7.41 22.16
C VAL A 56 -19.22 6.12 21.38
N THR A 57 -19.66 4.99 21.93
CA THR A 57 -19.74 3.71 21.23
C THR A 57 -21.20 3.34 21.01
N VAL A 58 -21.60 3.10 19.77
CA VAL A 58 -22.97 2.77 19.37
C VAL A 58 -23.06 1.33 18.85
N ASP A 59 -24.18 0.67 19.11
CA ASP A 59 -24.50 -0.69 18.64
C ASP A 59 -25.91 -0.82 18.03
N ASN A 60 -26.58 0.31 17.81
CA ASN A 60 -27.86 0.38 17.13
C ASN A 60 -27.94 1.61 16.21
N VAL A 61 -28.87 1.57 15.26
CA VAL A 61 -29.03 2.58 14.20
C VAL A 61 -29.56 3.92 14.71
N ASN A 62 -30.37 3.93 15.77
CA ASN A 62 -30.98 5.16 16.28
C ASN A 62 -29.92 6.05 16.95
N ASP A 63 -29.06 5.47 17.78
CA ASP A 63 -27.95 6.19 18.41
C ASP A 63 -26.92 6.65 17.38
N LEU A 64 -26.60 5.82 16.38
CA LEU A 64 -25.72 6.21 15.27
C LEU A 64 -26.26 7.45 14.54
N LYS A 65 -27.53 7.43 14.08
CA LYS A 65 -28.15 8.56 13.38
C LYS A 65 -28.22 9.81 14.25
N THR A 66 -28.59 9.65 15.53
CA THR A 66 -28.70 10.76 16.48
C THR A 66 -27.33 11.43 16.72
N HIS A 67 -26.30 10.63 16.98
CA HIS A 67 -24.96 11.14 17.27
C HIS A 67 -24.24 11.67 16.04
N ALA A 68 -24.38 11.03 14.88
CA ALA A 68 -23.77 11.50 13.64
C ALA A 68 -24.34 12.87 13.24
N LYS A 69 -25.67 13.05 13.28
CA LYS A 69 -26.33 14.30 12.91
C LYS A 69 -26.06 15.44 13.89
N ALA A 70 -25.94 15.14 15.19
CA ALA A 70 -25.66 16.14 16.22
C ALA A 70 -24.28 16.82 16.07
N GLY A 71 -23.32 16.17 15.40
CA GLY A 71 -21.96 16.70 15.25
C GLY A 71 -21.11 16.61 16.51
N ASN A 72 -19.92 17.23 16.48
CA ASN A 72 -19.05 17.46 17.63
C ASN A 72 -18.79 16.19 18.47
N LYS A 73 -18.29 15.11 17.83
CA LYS A 73 -18.21 13.78 18.45
C LYS A 73 -17.25 12.81 17.75
N ILE A 74 -16.64 11.92 18.53
CA ILE A 74 -16.05 10.67 18.03
C ILE A 74 -17.05 9.54 18.25
N ILE A 75 -17.37 8.80 17.20
CA ILE A 75 -18.42 7.76 17.18
C ILE A 75 -17.77 6.45 16.77
N TYR A 76 -17.78 5.49 17.68
CA TYR A 76 -17.31 4.14 17.49
C TYR A 76 -18.49 3.21 17.19
N VAL A 77 -18.50 2.56 16.03
CA VAL A 77 -19.61 1.72 15.56
C VAL A 77 -19.27 0.25 15.75
N LYS A 78 -19.99 -0.45 16.64
CA LYS A 78 -19.77 -1.90 16.87
C LYS A 78 -20.13 -2.73 15.63
N PRO A 79 -19.63 -3.97 15.51
CA PRO A 79 -19.99 -4.85 14.39
C PRO A 79 -21.51 -5.08 14.30
N GLY A 80 -22.05 -5.05 13.09
CA GLY A 80 -23.50 -5.09 12.83
C GLY A 80 -23.89 -4.32 11.58
N THR A 81 -25.16 -4.44 11.18
CA THR A 81 -25.72 -3.76 10.00
C THR A 81 -26.67 -2.64 10.43
N TYR A 82 -26.38 -1.42 9.99
CA TYR A 82 -27.07 -0.18 10.36
C TYR A 82 -27.75 0.39 9.11
N MET A 83 -29.08 0.49 9.10
CA MET A 83 -29.83 0.96 7.94
C MET A 83 -29.75 2.48 7.78
N GLY A 84 -29.38 2.96 6.59
CA GLY A 84 -29.33 4.37 6.23
C GLY A 84 -30.72 5.05 6.17
N PRO A 85 -30.78 6.33 5.79
CA PRO A 85 -29.63 7.24 5.64
C PRO A 85 -29.08 7.65 7.01
N VAL A 86 -27.75 7.68 7.14
CA VAL A 86 -27.04 8.30 8.25
C VAL A 86 -26.59 9.71 7.81
N GLU A 87 -27.27 10.74 8.30
CA GLU A 87 -26.86 12.13 8.07
C GLU A 87 -25.74 12.52 9.06
N VAL A 88 -24.69 13.18 8.57
CA VAL A 88 -23.50 13.52 9.37
C VAL A 88 -23.36 15.03 9.51
N GLY A 89 -23.25 15.51 10.76
CA GLY A 89 -23.00 16.91 11.10
C GLY A 89 -21.53 17.33 10.89
N SER A 90 -21.11 18.40 11.57
CA SER A 90 -19.72 18.89 11.53
C SER A 90 -18.91 18.45 12.75
N ASN A 91 -17.58 18.42 12.62
CA ASN A 91 -16.63 17.96 13.65
C ASN A 91 -16.93 16.54 14.14
N VAL A 92 -17.01 15.60 13.19
CA VAL A 92 -17.36 14.20 13.47
C VAL A 92 -16.22 13.28 13.04
N THR A 93 -15.87 12.32 13.89
CA THR A 93 -15.15 11.11 13.47
C THR A 93 -16.10 9.93 13.62
N ILE A 94 -16.39 9.20 12.55
CA ILE A 94 -17.08 7.90 12.63
C ILE A 94 -16.08 6.80 12.30
N TYR A 95 -15.84 5.89 13.23
CA TYR A 95 -14.90 4.78 13.10
C TYR A 95 -15.64 3.44 13.29
N GLY A 96 -15.60 2.58 12.27
CA GLY A 96 -16.16 1.24 12.35
C GLY A 96 -15.24 0.23 13.04
N TYR A 97 -15.83 -0.67 13.82
CA TYR A 97 -15.17 -1.92 14.21
C TYR A 97 -15.23 -2.89 13.02
N GLN A 98 -14.37 -3.92 13.01
CA GLN A 98 -14.42 -4.91 11.94
C GLN A 98 -15.79 -5.59 11.86
N GLY A 99 -16.46 -5.47 10.72
CA GLY A 99 -17.83 -5.95 10.52
C GLY A 99 -18.93 -4.93 10.80
N ALA A 100 -18.62 -3.65 11.02
CA ALA A 100 -19.61 -2.58 10.97
C ALA A 100 -19.98 -2.24 9.51
N ILE A 101 -21.27 -2.35 9.19
CA ILE A 101 -21.82 -2.16 7.84
C ILE A 101 -22.93 -1.10 7.90
N ILE A 102 -22.80 -0.02 7.14
CA ILE A 102 -23.91 0.90 6.87
C ILE A 102 -24.59 0.44 5.59
N ALA A 103 -25.84 0.01 5.68
CA ALA A 103 -26.61 -0.47 4.54
C ALA A 103 -27.41 0.69 3.91
N GLN A 104 -27.41 0.76 2.59
CA GLN A 104 -28.30 1.64 1.85
C GLN A 104 -29.74 1.12 1.96
N PRO A 105 -30.72 2.00 2.25
CA PRO A 105 -32.14 1.68 2.07
C PRO A 105 -32.48 1.50 0.57
N THR A 106 -33.71 1.06 0.26
CA THR A 106 -34.18 0.96 -1.13
C THR A 106 -34.52 2.31 -1.78
N SER A 107 -34.37 3.41 -1.04
CA SER A 107 -34.36 4.78 -1.58
C SER A 107 -33.58 5.69 -0.64
N GLY A 108 -32.64 6.45 -1.20
CA GLY A 108 -31.72 7.31 -0.45
C GLY A 108 -30.37 6.66 -0.11
N SER A 109 -29.40 7.48 0.34
CA SER A 109 -28.04 7.02 0.66
C SER A 109 -27.94 6.10 1.89
N ALA A 110 -26.84 5.34 1.98
CA ALA A 110 -26.42 4.73 3.24
C ALA A 110 -25.94 5.80 4.23
N MET A 111 -25.15 6.77 3.76
CA MET A 111 -24.65 7.91 4.55
C MET A 111 -24.51 9.18 3.70
N LYS A 112 -24.81 10.33 4.30
CA LYS A 112 -24.85 11.63 3.61
C LYS A 112 -24.19 12.74 4.44
N LEU A 113 -23.18 13.37 3.86
CA LEU A 113 -22.58 14.62 4.32
C LEU A 113 -23.18 15.75 3.47
N SER A 114 -23.80 16.74 4.10
CA SER A 114 -24.52 17.84 3.43
C SER A 114 -24.35 19.11 4.23
N GLY A 115 -23.50 20.03 3.76
CA GLY A 115 -23.03 21.19 4.54
C GLY A 115 -22.06 20.83 5.68
N SER A 116 -21.58 19.59 5.71
CA SER A 116 -20.78 19.02 6.80
C SER A 116 -19.33 19.51 6.73
N LYS A 117 -18.77 19.95 7.85
CA LYS A 117 -17.40 20.47 7.91
C LYS A 117 -16.56 19.68 8.88
N ASN A 118 -15.30 19.42 8.54
CA ASN A 118 -14.34 18.73 9.40
C ASN A 118 -14.86 17.33 9.81
N VAL A 119 -14.89 16.39 8.86
CA VAL A 119 -15.43 15.04 9.07
C VAL A 119 -14.43 13.96 8.68
N ILE A 120 -14.30 12.93 9.53
CA ILE A 120 -13.54 11.71 9.26
C ILE A 120 -14.50 10.52 9.24
N ILE A 121 -14.55 9.77 8.14
CA ILE A 121 -15.28 8.49 8.02
C ILE A 121 -14.24 7.39 7.81
N ARG A 122 -14.15 6.42 8.73
CA ARG A 122 -13.04 5.46 8.76
C ARG A 122 -13.48 4.03 9.11
N ASN A 123 -12.85 3.03 8.49
CA ASN A 123 -13.01 1.60 8.80
C ASN A 123 -14.46 1.06 8.75
N LEU A 124 -15.26 1.56 7.81
CA LEU A 124 -16.67 1.17 7.64
C LEU A 124 -16.90 0.47 6.31
N LYS A 125 -17.81 -0.50 6.30
CA LYS A 125 -18.38 -1.02 5.05
C LYS A 125 -19.64 -0.26 4.69
N PHE A 126 -19.82 0.05 3.42
CA PHE A 126 -21.04 0.65 2.88
C PHE A 126 -21.62 -0.29 1.84
N LYS A 127 -22.78 -0.86 2.13
CA LYS A 127 -23.45 -1.84 1.27
C LYS A 127 -24.66 -1.20 0.62
N GLY A 128 -24.60 -0.98 -0.69
CA GLY A 128 -25.77 -0.60 -1.47
C GLY A 128 -26.75 -1.76 -1.73
N VAL A 129 -27.85 -1.47 -2.42
CA VAL A 129 -28.89 -2.45 -2.74
C VAL A 129 -28.63 -3.27 -4.02
N GLY A 130 -27.63 -2.88 -4.82
CA GLY A 130 -27.43 -3.32 -6.20
C GLY A 130 -27.69 -2.16 -7.16
N ALA A 131 -26.84 -1.97 -8.17
CA ALA A 131 -26.98 -0.88 -9.14
C ALA A 131 -27.98 -1.24 -10.25
N HIS A 132 -28.99 -0.39 -10.47
CA HIS A 132 -30.15 -0.69 -11.33
C HIS A 132 -30.54 0.39 -12.36
N ASP A 133 -29.94 1.60 -12.33
CA ASP A 133 -30.21 2.72 -13.27
C ASP A 133 -31.61 3.36 -13.09
N ASP A 134 -32.08 3.46 -11.84
CA ASP A 134 -33.42 3.98 -11.45
C ASP A 134 -33.40 5.44 -10.88
N ASP A 135 -32.36 6.25 -11.17
CA ASP A 135 -32.20 7.66 -10.75
C ASP A 135 -32.30 7.95 -9.21
N ASP A 136 -31.89 7.00 -8.35
CA ASP A 136 -31.87 7.14 -6.88
C ASP A 136 -30.53 7.74 -6.34
N GLU A 137 -30.40 7.93 -5.02
CA GLU A 137 -29.18 8.45 -4.40
C GLU A 137 -27.98 7.48 -4.40
N ASP A 138 -26.77 8.04 -4.39
CA ASP A 138 -25.52 7.30 -4.20
C ASP A 138 -25.43 6.63 -2.83
N CYS A 139 -24.60 5.58 -2.71
CA CYS A 139 -24.39 4.90 -1.42
C CYS A 139 -23.79 5.84 -0.36
N LEU A 140 -22.78 6.64 -0.72
CA LEU A 140 -22.13 7.63 0.16
C LEU A 140 -22.00 9.00 -0.54
N GLN A 141 -22.57 10.05 0.04
CA GLN A 141 -22.53 11.40 -0.56
C GLN A 141 -21.68 12.39 0.25
N VAL A 142 -20.88 13.21 -0.46
CA VAL A 142 -20.29 14.46 0.05
C VAL A 142 -20.84 15.64 -0.77
N ASN A 143 -21.82 16.33 -0.21
CA ASN A 143 -22.72 17.21 -0.96
C ASN A 143 -22.88 18.59 -0.28
N HIS A 144 -23.46 19.55 -1.01
CA HIS A 144 -23.87 20.88 -0.56
C HIS A 144 -22.82 21.62 0.29
N GLU A 145 -21.71 22.02 -0.31
CA GLU A 145 -20.65 22.79 0.35
C GLU A 145 -20.03 22.11 1.59
N SER A 146 -20.02 20.77 1.63
CA SER A 146 -19.28 20.02 2.65
C SER A 146 -17.77 20.23 2.47
N LYS A 147 -17.02 20.49 3.54
CA LYS A 147 -15.58 20.88 3.47
C LYS A 147 -14.72 20.17 4.50
N ASN A 148 -13.46 19.89 4.15
CA ASN A 148 -12.51 19.20 5.04
C ASN A 148 -13.06 17.83 5.46
N VAL A 149 -13.08 16.91 4.49
CA VAL A 149 -13.63 15.57 4.65
C VAL A 149 -12.55 14.53 4.32
N TRP A 150 -12.31 13.60 5.24
CA TRP A 150 -11.41 12.47 5.04
C TRP A 150 -12.18 11.16 5.11
N ILE A 151 -12.13 10.38 4.04
CA ILE A 151 -12.76 9.08 3.90
C ILE A 151 -11.63 8.07 3.73
N ASP A 152 -11.41 7.22 4.74
CA ASP A 152 -10.22 6.36 4.81
C ASP A 152 -10.56 4.92 5.19
N HIS A 153 -9.94 3.94 4.52
CA HIS A 153 -10.17 2.52 4.85
C HIS A 153 -11.66 2.16 4.88
N VAL A 154 -12.44 2.57 3.86
CA VAL A 154 -13.84 2.16 3.71
C VAL A 154 -14.02 1.19 2.53
N ASP A 155 -14.95 0.24 2.65
CA ASP A 155 -15.27 -0.76 1.62
C ASP A 155 -16.69 -0.48 1.13
N VAL A 156 -16.81 0.22 -0.01
CA VAL A 156 -18.08 0.66 -0.60
C VAL A 156 -18.42 -0.22 -1.80
N TYR A 157 -19.61 -0.81 -1.80
CA TYR A 157 -20.00 -1.72 -2.86
C TYR A 157 -21.50 -1.76 -3.13
N ASP A 158 -21.86 -2.10 -4.37
CA ASP A 158 -23.24 -2.26 -4.84
C ASP A 158 -24.14 -1.02 -4.63
N GLY A 159 -23.57 0.19 -4.64
CA GLY A 159 -24.34 1.44 -4.58
C GLY A 159 -25.43 1.51 -5.66
N HIS A 160 -26.59 2.06 -5.31
CA HIS A 160 -27.77 2.02 -6.20
C HIS A 160 -27.57 2.83 -7.50
N ASP A 161 -26.98 4.03 -7.37
CA ASP A 161 -26.38 4.80 -8.46
C ASP A 161 -24.83 4.76 -8.32
N GLY A 162 -24.20 5.86 -7.90
CA GLY A 162 -22.80 5.89 -7.52
C GLY A 162 -22.50 5.12 -6.22
N ASN A 163 -21.25 4.66 -6.10
CA ASN A 163 -20.70 4.22 -4.81
C ASN A 163 -20.41 5.45 -3.92
N LEU A 164 -19.72 6.46 -4.46
CA LEU A 164 -19.45 7.70 -3.72
C LEU A 164 -19.31 8.92 -4.63
N ASP A 165 -20.18 9.91 -4.40
CA ASP A 165 -20.25 11.16 -5.17
C ASP A 165 -19.85 12.40 -4.36
N ILE A 166 -19.14 13.33 -5.00
CA ILE A 166 -18.71 14.62 -4.44
C ILE A 166 -19.25 15.76 -5.31
N THR A 167 -20.20 16.53 -4.79
CA THR A 167 -21.03 17.44 -5.61
C THR A 167 -21.36 18.76 -4.93
N ASN A 168 -21.91 19.71 -5.71
CA ASN A 168 -22.45 21.00 -5.27
C ASN A 168 -21.49 21.80 -4.37
N ALA A 169 -20.40 22.28 -4.95
CA ALA A 169 -19.38 23.11 -4.28
C ALA A 169 -18.75 22.53 -2.99
N SER A 170 -18.86 21.22 -2.78
CA SER A 170 -18.07 20.51 -1.75
C SER A 170 -16.58 20.60 -2.06
N ASP A 171 -15.73 20.58 -1.03
CA ASP A 171 -14.33 21.00 -1.19
C ASP A 171 -13.39 20.37 -0.15
N PHE A 172 -12.09 20.42 -0.42
CA PHE A 172 -11.04 19.90 0.49
C PHE A 172 -11.30 18.46 0.96
N VAL A 173 -11.51 17.55 0.01
CA VAL A 173 -11.83 16.13 0.27
C VAL A 173 -10.59 15.25 0.03
N THR A 174 -10.43 14.20 0.83
CA THR A 174 -9.47 13.12 0.56
C THR A 174 -10.14 11.77 0.76
N ILE A 175 -9.99 10.91 -0.25
CA ILE A 175 -10.34 9.49 -0.23
C ILE A 175 -9.02 8.71 -0.21
N SER A 176 -8.81 7.89 0.81
CA SER A 176 -7.60 7.07 0.93
C SER A 176 -7.88 5.64 1.32
N TRP A 177 -7.02 4.71 0.87
CA TRP A 177 -7.09 3.28 1.23
C TRP A 177 -8.50 2.68 1.12
N THR A 178 -9.29 3.18 0.18
CA THR A 178 -10.70 2.85 0.04
C THR A 178 -10.87 1.80 -1.04
N LYS A 179 -11.82 0.90 -0.88
CA LYS A 179 -12.18 -0.07 -1.90
C LYS A 179 -13.56 0.25 -2.47
N PHE A 180 -13.66 0.24 -3.79
CA PHE A 180 -14.88 0.34 -4.56
C PHE A 180 -15.08 -0.94 -5.38
N SER A 181 -16.28 -1.51 -5.35
CA SER A 181 -16.61 -2.71 -6.15
C SER A 181 -18.11 -2.80 -6.46
N TYR A 182 -18.47 -3.67 -7.40
CA TYR A 182 -19.86 -4.11 -7.59
C TYR A 182 -19.89 -5.63 -7.72
N THR A 183 -20.96 -6.27 -7.26
CA THR A 183 -21.14 -7.72 -7.29
C THR A 183 -22.25 -8.10 -8.28
N SER A 184 -22.61 -9.38 -8.33
CA SER A 184 -23.77 -9.86 -9.11
C SER A 184 -25.13 -9.37 -8.59
N ALA A 185 -25.18 -8.59 -7.51
CA ALA A 185 -26.37 -7.85 -7.12
C ALA A 185 -26.67 -6.68 -8.08
N SER A 186 -25.64 -6.18 -8.77
CA SER A 186 -25.73 -5.04 -9.69
C SER A 186 -25.95 -5.48 -11.13
N SER A 187 -26.88 -4.83 -11.83
CA SER A 187 -27.30 -5.17 -13.21
C SER A 187 -27.20 -4.03 -14.23
N GLY A 188 -27.05 -2.79 -13.75
CA GLY A 188 -26.88 -1.56 -14.54
C GLY A 188 -26.06 -0.53 -13.75
N HIS A 189 -25.87 0.69 -14.29
CA HIS A 189 -25.26 1.84 -13.60
C HIS A 189 -24.02 1.58 -12.69
N GLN A 190 -23.10 0.68 -13.06
CA GLN A 190 -21.91 0.33 -12.24
C GLN A 190 -20.81 1.41 -12.31
N PHE A 191 -21.17 2.64 -11.95
CA PHE A 191 -20.46 3.88 -12.23
C PHE A 191 -20.00 4.54 -10.92
N SER A 192 -18.78 4.23 -10.48
CA SER A 192 -18.42 4.32 -9.06
C SER A 192 -18.42 5.73 -8.43
N ASN A 193 -17.82 6.74 -9.08
CA ASN A 193 -17.54 8.03 -8.44
C ASN A 193 -17.62 9.25 -9.37
N LEU A 194 -18.60 10.13 -9.14
CA LEU A 194 -18.69 11.44 -9.79
C LEU A 194 -18.11 12.55 -8.91
N ILE A 195 -17.44 13.49 -9.54
CA ILE A 195 -16.98 14.74 -8.95
C ILE A 195 -17.54 15.87 -9.83
N GLY A 196 -18.56 16.58 -9.33
CA GLY A 196 -19.33 17.59 -10.08
C GLY A 196 -20.43 16.99 -10.96
N ASN A 197 -21.69 17.11 -10.52
CA ASN A 197 -22.82 16.34 -11.07
C ASN A 197 -23.36 16.84 -12.41
N SER A 198 -23.26 18.14 -12.72
CA SER A 198 -23.76 18.72 -13.96
C SER A 198 -22.75 19.64 -14.65
N LYS A 199 -22.65 19.53 -15.98
CA LYS A 199 -21.84 20.42 -16.82
C LYS A 199 -22.30 21.89 -16.84
N THR A 200 -23.50 22.18 -16.34
CA THR A 200 -24.04 23.55 -16.22
C THR A 200 -23.98 24.10 -14.79
N LYS A 201 -23.48 23.33 -13.81
CA LYS A 201 -23.35 23.73 -12.41
C LYS A 201 -22.10 24.61 -12.21
N THR A 202 -22.10 25.80 -12.81
CA THR A 202 -20.94 26.71 -12.80
C THR A 202 -20.53 27.21 -11.42
N SER A 203 -21.38 27.03 -10.39
CA SER A 203 -21.03 27.24 -8.97
C SER A 203 -19.99 26.26 -8.43
N ASP A 204 -19.70 25.15 -9.13
CA ASP A 204 -18.65 24.21 -8.73
C ASP A 204 -17.24 24.70 -9.11
N ARG A 205 -17.12 25.78 -9.91
CA ARG A 205 -15.84 26.38 -10.27
C ARG A 205 -15.10 26.91 -9.03
N GLY A 206 -13.83 26.51 -8.88
CA GLY A 206 -13.00 26.87 -7.73
C GLY A 206 -13.16 25.94 -6.53
N HIS A 207 -14.11 25.00 -6.58
CA HIS A 207 -14.35 23.98 -5.56
C HIS A 207 -13.97 22.59 -6.08
N LEU A 208 -14.47 21.53 -5.43
CA LEU A 208 -14.21 20.14 -5.79
C LEU A 208 -12.70 19.83 -5.83
N ASN A 209 -11.92 20.40 -4.90
CA ASN A 209 -10.51 20.05 -4.71
C ASN A 209 -10.44 18.70 -3.96
N VAL A 210 -10.13 17.62 -4.69
CA VAL A 210 -10.21 16.23 -4.19
C VAL A 210 -8.88 15.50 -4.38
N THR A 211 -8.46 14.72 -3.39
CA THR A 211 -7.35 13.77 -3.51
C THR A 211 -7.88 12.35 -3.39
N ILE A 212 -7.43 11.45 -4.26
CA ILE A 212 -7.72 10.02 -4.17
C ILE A 212 -6.40 9.27 -4.25
N HIS A 213 -6.03 8.56 -3.18
CA HIS A 213 -4.78 7.80 -3.14
C HIS A 213 -4.88 6.43 -2.48
N HIS A 214 -4.07 5.47 -2.95
CA HIS A 214 -4.06 4.09 -2.43
C HIS A 214 -5.45 3.41 -2.45
N THR A 215 -6.35 3.90 -3.30
CA THR A 215 -7.73 3.40 -3.48
C THR A 215 -7.75 2.30 -4.54
N TRP A 216 -8.66 1.34 -4.37
CA TRP A 216 -8.84 0.19 -5.25
C TRP A 216 -10.22 0.22 -5.91
N TRP A 217 -10.26 0.36 -7.23
CA TRP A 217 -11.44 0.06 -8.04
C TRP A 217 -11.34 -1.39 -8.53
N ALA A 218 -12.02 -2.27 -7.81
CA ALA A 218 -11.96 -3.72 -7.96
C ALA A 218 -13.04 -4.24 -8.94
N ASP A 219 -13.16 -5.56 -9.04
CA ASP A 219 -14.14 -6.24 -9.89
C ASP A 219 -15.55 -5.63 -9.81
N GLY A 220 -16.22 -5.58 -10.97
CA GLY A 220 -17.56 -5.03 -11.14
C GLY A 220 -17.64 -3.53 -11.38
N VAL A 221 -16.59 -2.73 -11.11
CA VAL A 221 -16.62 -1.30 -11.48
C VAL A 221 -16.47 -1.15 -13.00
N VAL A 222 -17.44 -0.50 -13.65
CA VAL A 222 -17.45 -0.31 -15.12
C VAL A 222 -16.95 1.09 -15.48
N GLU A 223 -17.37 2.13 -14.76
CA GLU A 223 -17.02 3.52 -15.10
C GLU A 223 -16.78 4.43 -13.88
N ARG A 224 -16.45 5.70 -14.17
CA ARG A 224 -16.33 6.82 -13.22
C ARG A 224 -15.34 6.52 -12.07
N MET A 225 -14.04 6.47 -12.38
CA MET A 225 -12.98 6.15 -11.41
C MET A 225 -11.89 7.25 -11.28
N PRO A 226 -12.22 8.52 -10.93
CA PRO A 226 -13.53 9.17 -10.93
C PRO A 226 -13.89 9.75 -12.31
N ARG A 227 -15.13 10.23 -12.48
CA ARG A 227 -15.48 11.21 -13.53
C ARG A 227 -15.49 12.61 -12.93
N VAL A 228 -14.78 13.57 -13.52
CA VAL A 228 -14.58 14.92 -12.96
C VAL A 228 -15.13 16.00 -13.89
N ARG A 229 -15.77 17.02 -13.28
CA ARG A 229 -16.07 18.34 -13.87
C ARG A 229 -15.60 19.45 -12.93
N PHE A 230 -15.09 20.54 -13.46
CA PHE A 230 -14.59 21.76 -12.79
C PHE A 230 -13.45 21.60 -11.75
N GLY A 231 -13.45 20.52 -10.97
CA GLY A 231 -12.58 20.34 -9.82
C GLY A 231 -11.12 20.05 -10.15
N LYS A 232 -10.26 20.37 -9.18
CA LYS A 232 -8.85 19.98 -9.16
C LYS A 232 -8.71 18.64 -8.46
N VAL A 233 -8.43 17.58 -9.22
CA VAL A 233 -8.43 16.22 -8.68
C VAL A 233 -7.06 15.58 -8.81
N HIS A 234 -6.48 15.19 -7.69
CA HIS A 234 -5.21 14.47 -7.63
C HIS A 234 -5.51 12.97 -7.46
N VAL A 235 -5.31 12.20 -8.53
CA VAL A 235 -5.47 10.75 -8.56
C VAL A 235 -4.08 10.14 -8.55
N ALA A 236 -3.60 9.63 -7.41
CA ALA A 236 -2.23 9.12 -7.31
C ALA A 236 -2.06 7.83 -6.51
N ASN A 237 -1.16 6.96 -6.97
CA ASN A 237 -0.90 5.64 -6.36
C ASN A 237 -2.17 4.82 -6.10
N ASN A 238 -3.13 4.81 -7.03
CA ASN A 238 -4.31 3.96 -6.96
C ASN A 238 -4.17 2.70 -7.82
N LEU A 239 -5.03 1.70 -7.56
CA LEU A 239 -5.15 0.47 -8.33
C LEU A 239 -6.46 0.44 -9.11
N PHE A 240 -6.35 0.18 -10.41
CA PHE A 240 -7.46 -0.04 -11.33
C PHE A 240 -7.26 -1.38 -12.05
N ASP A 241 -7.95 -2.43 -11.59
CA ASP A 241 -7.86 -3.77 -12.19
C ASP A 241 -9.21 -4.47 -12.41
N SER A 242 -10.32 -3.71 -12.34
CA SER A 242 -11.65 -4.19 -12.73
C SER A 242 -11.68 -4.65 -14.19
N LYS A 243 -12.03 -5.92 -14.40
CA LYS A 243 -12.13 -6.56 -15.73
C LYS A 243 -13.16 -5.90 -16.65
N ASN A 244 -14.15 -5.24 -16.07
CA ASN A 244 -15.29 -4.63 -16.77
C ASN A 244 -15.10 -3.13 -17.04
N ALA A 245 -13.97 -2.53 -16.62
CA ALA A 245 -13.70 -1.09 -16.74
C ALA A 245 -13.73 -0.60 -18.21
N SER A 246 -14.79 0.12 -18.58
CA SER A 246 -14.96 0.81 -19.88
C SER A 246 -14.01 2.01 -19.99
N TYR A 247 -13.85 2.74 -18.88
CA TYR A 247 -12.76 3.67 -18.59
C TYR A 247 -12.60 3.85 -17.08
N CYS A 248 -11.39 4.21 -16.66
CA CYS A 248 -11.10 4.57 -15.28
C CYS A 248 -11.34 6.07 -15.04
N VAL A 249 -10.32 6.92 -15.24
CA VAL A 249 -10.45 8.36 -15.02
C VAL A 249 -11.12 9.01 -16.22
N ARG A 250 -12.16 9.83 -16.01
CA ARG A 250 -12.76 10.66 -17.06
C ARG A 250 -12.64 12.15 -16.74
N ALA A 251 -11.96 12.88 -17.62
CA ALA A 251 -11.95 14.33 -17.60
C ALA A 251 -13.07 14.88 -18.49
N ALA A 252 -13.96 15.68 -17.92
CA ALA A 252 -15.03 16.39 -18.61
C ALA A 252 -14.85 17.92 -18.42
N VAL A 253 -15.89 18.71 -18.65
CA VAL A 253 -15.82 20.19 -18.67
C VAL A 253 -15.03 20.77 -17.49
N GLU A 254 -14.05 21.60 -17.82
CA GLU A 254 -13.16 22.36 -16.94
C GLU A 254 -12.38 21.54 -15.89
N ALA A 255 -12.41 20.21 -15.95
CA ALA A 255 -11.64 19.36 -15.05
C ALA A 255 -10.13 19.61 -15.18
N ASP A 256 -9.45 19.67 -14.03
CA ASP A 256 -7.99 19.83 -13.90
C ASP A 256 -7.47 18.63 -13.08
N ILE A 257 -7.11 17.55 -13.78
CA ILE A 257 -6.78 16.25 -13.15
C ILE A 257 -5.29 15.97 -13.25
N ARG A 258 -4.65 15.74 -12.11
CA ARG A 258 -3.29 15.20 -12.00
C ARG A 258 -3.36 13.70 -11.73
N ILE A 259 -2.94 12.89 -12.69
CA ILE A 259 -3.05 11.43 -12.66
C ILE A 259 -1.64 10.85 -12.60
N GLU A 260 -1.11 10.59 -11.39
CA GLU A 260 0.31 10.19 -11.23
C GLU A 260 0.59 8.89 -10.47
N ARG A 261 1.52 8.09 -11.01
CA ARG A 261 2.01 6.83 -10.43
C ARG A 261 0.91 5.83 -10.01
N ASN A 262 -0.21 5.82 -10.72
CA ASN A 262 -1.26 4.82 -10.58
C ASN A 262 -0.91 3.52 -11.33
N VAL A 263 -1.63 2.44 -11.02
CA VAL A 263 -1.44 1.11 -11.60
C VAL A 263 -2.75 0.70 -12.30
N PHE A 264 -2.73 0.67 -13.62
CA PHE A 264 -3.86 0.24 -14.46
C PHE A 264 -3.54 -1.14 -15.08
N ILE A 265 -4.38 -2.15 -14.83
CA ILE A 265 -4.15 -3.53 -15.28
C ILE A 265 -5.41 -4.05 -15.98
N GLY A 266 -5.31 -4.34 -17.28
CA GLY A 266 -6.35 -5.02 -18.06
C GLY A 266 -7.59 -4.20 -18.42
N VAL A 267 -7.69 -2.95 -17.96
CA VAL A 267 -8.82 -2.04 -18.21
C VAL A 267 -8.93 -1.61 -19.69
N GLN A 268 -10.11 -1.16 -20.14
CA GLN A 268 -10.26 -0.71 -21.53
C GLN A 268 -9.54 0.62 -21.79
N LYS A 269 -9.70 1.61 -20.90
CA LYS A 269 -9.04 2.93 -20.94
C LYS A 269 -8.57 3.34 -19.54
N ALA A 270 -7.32 3.72 -19.38
CA ALA A 270 -6.85 4.38 -18.16
C ALA A 270 -7.44 5.81 -18.02
N LEU A 271 -7.53 6.53 -19.13
CA LEU A 271 -8.05 7.89 -19.24
C LEU A 271 -9.08 8.01 -20.37
N ASP A 272 -10.14 8.77 -20.14
CA ASP A 272 -11.13 9.19 -21.15
C ASP A 272 -11.28 10.72 -21.16
N LEU A 273 -11.06 11.34 -22.32
CA LEU A 273 -11.19 12.80 -22.52
C LEU A 273 -12.57 13.11 -23.12
N TYR A 274 -13.51 13.54 -22.28
CA TYR A 274 -14.92 13.68 -22.64
C TYR A 274 -15.28 15.13 -23.04
N THR A 275 -14.73 15.56 -24.18
CA THR A 275 -14.86 16.94 -24.70
C THR A 275 -16.28 17.35 -25.10
N SER A 276 -17.23 16.40 -25.20
CA SER A 276 -18.65 16.68 -25.44
C SER A 276 -19.41 17.25 -24.24
N ASP A 277 -18.84 17.18 -23.02
CA ASP A 277 -19.35 17.97 -21.89
C ASP A 277 -18.89 19.44 -21.96
N GLY A 278 -17.75 19.71 -22.60
CA GLY A 278 -17.13 21.04 -22.72
C GLY A 278 -15.60 20.95 -22.82
N ALA A 279 -14.93 22.11 -22.89
CA ALA A 279 -13.47 22.18 -22.87
C ALA A 279 -12.92 21.67 -21.52
N ILE A 280 -11.88 20.83 -21.56
CA ILE A 280 -11.19 20.29 -20.38
C ILE A 280 -10.03 21.26 -20.03
N THR A 281 -9.72 21.46 -18.74
CA THR A 281 -8.57 22.30 -18.33
C THR A 281 -7.26 21.53 -18.48
N ALA A 282 -7.16 20.39 -17.79
CA ALA A 282 -6.03 19.46 -17.90
C ALA A 282 -6.42 18.04 -17.45
N ALA A 283 -5.71 17.05 -17.98
CA ALA A 283 -5.78 15.65 -17.58
C ALA A 283 -4.38 15.03 -17.76
N GLN A 284 -3.47 15.36 -16.86
CA GLN A 284 -2.05 15.07 -17.01
C GLN A 284 -1.71 13.68 -16.47
N MET A 285 -1.24 12.79 -17.35
CA MET A 285 -0.73 11.46 -17.02
C MET A 285 0.77 11.55 -16.69
N ILE A 286 1.19 11.12 -15.49
CA ILE A 286 2.58 11.24 -15.03
C ILE A 286 3.06 9.92 -14.41
N SER A 287 4.00 9.24 -15.07
CA SER A 287 4.65 8.04 -14.54
C SER A 287 3.69 6.93 -14.06
N ASN A 288 2.50 6.82 -14.66
CA ASN A 288 1.58 5.71 -14.39
C ASN A 288 2.13 4.41 -14.97
N TYR A 289 1.83 3.29 -14.32
CA TYR A 289 2.05 1.96 -14.86
C TYR A 289 0.78 1.46 -15.56
N GLU A 290 0.90 1.12 -16.83
CA GLU A 290 -0.22 0.61 -17.63
C GLU A 290 0.13 -0.76 -18.22
N GLU A 291 -0.61 -1.78 -17.82
CA GLU A 291 -0.48 -3.14 -18.31
C GLU A 291 -1.77 -3.60 -18.98
N ASN A 292 -1.66 -4.17 -20.19
CA ASN A 292 -2.78 -4.74 -20.95
C ASN A 292 -3.96 -3.78 -21.27
N VAL A 293 -3.80 -2.46 -21.06
CA VAL A 293 -4.79 -1.42 -21.36
C VAL A 293 -5.09 -1.36 -22.86
N LYS A 294 -6.37 -1.49 -23.25
CA LYS A 294 -6.76 -1.75 -24.65
C LYS A 294 -6.78 -0.52 -25.55
N LYS A 295 -7.17 0.64 -25.02
CA LYS A 295 -7.33 1.90 -25.73
C LYS A 295 -6.50 2.96 -25.01
N GLN A 296 -5.21 2.97 -25.35
CA GLN A 296 -4.24 3.95 -24.87
C GLN A 296 -4.69 5.38 -25.17
N GLN A 297 -4.61 6.26 -24.17
CA GLN A 297 -5.04 7.66 -24.26
C GLN A 297 -3.98 8.56 -23.63
N ALA A 298 -3.32 9.38 -24.45
CA ALA A 298 -2.39 10.39 -23.96
C ALA A 298 -3.11 11.42 -23.08
N GLY A 299 -2.40 11.92 -22.06
CA GLY A 299 -2.87 13.03 -21.25
C GLY A 299 -2.94 14.36 -22.02
N MET A 300 -3.61 15.35 -21.44
CA MET A 300 -3.81 16.67 -22.03
C MET A 300 -3.39 17.78 -21.05
N GLY A 301 -2.64 18.78 -21.55
CA GLY A 301 -2.25 19.95 -20.76
C GLY A 301 -1.26 19.65 -19.62
N THR A 302 -1.03 20.65 -18.79
CA THR A 302 -0.32 20.51 -17.51
C THR A 302 -1.32 20.77 -16.41
N ALA A 303 -1.47 19.82 -15.49
CA ALA A 303 -2.41 19.93 -14.38
C ALA A 303 -1.81 20.78 -13.25
N PHE A 304 -2.66 21.19 -12.31
CA PHE A 304 -2.21 21.87 -11.09
C PHE A 304 -1.08 21.11 -10.35
N THR A 305 -0.21 21.87 -9.69
CA THR A 305 0.70 21.32 -8.67
C THR A 305 -0.06 21.23 -7.34
N PRO A 306 -0.11 20.06 -6.66
CA PRO A 306 -0.75 19.92 -5.37
C PRO A 306 -0.14 20.86 -4.31
N PRO A 307 -0.94 21.58 -3.51
CA PRO A 307 -0.43 22.51 -2.48
C PRO A 307 0.03 21.80 -1.18
N TYR A 308 0.21 20.48 -1.22
CA TYR A 308 0.56 19.64 -0.09
C TYR A 308 1.65 18.64 -0.49
N SER A 309 2.44 18.21 0.49
CA SER A 309 3.37 17.08 0.34
C SER A 309 2.63 15.75 0.46
N MET A 310 2.99 14.79 -0.38
CA MET A 310 2.54 13.40 -0.29
C MET A 310 3.69 12.50 -0.73
N SER A 311 4.02 11.47 0.07
CA SER A 311 4.98 10.46 -0.37
C SER A 311 4.34 9.63 -1.47
N LEU A 312 5.02 9.53 -2.62
CA LEU A 312 4.51 8.81 -3.77
C LEU A 312 5.35 7.57 -4.05
N THR A 313 4.71 6.41 -4.01
CA THR A 313 5.32 5.14 -4.38
C THR A 313 5.67 5.18 -5.87
N ASP A 314 6.94 4.91 -6.18
CA ASP A 314 7.39 4.74 -7.56
C ASP A 314 6.78 3.46 -8.16
N VAL A 315 6.25 3.55 -9.38
CA VAL A 315 5.67 2.42 -10.13
C VAL A 315 6.34 2.22 -11.50
N SER A 316 7.53 2.80 -11.71
CA SER A 316 8.24 2.82 -13.00
C SER A 316 8.59 1.45 -13.60
N THR A 317 8.42 0.36 -12.85
CA THR A 317 8.64 -1.02 -13.31
C THR A 317 7.51 -1.92 -12.81
N GLN A 318 7.25 -3.02 -13.53
CA GLN A 318 6.20 -3.99 -13.15
C GLN A 318 6.36 -4.49 -11.71
N ALA A 319 7.59 -4.79 -11.26
CA ALA A 319 7.83 -5.23 -9.89
C ALA A 319 7.42 -4.18 -8.84
N LYS A 320 7.67 -2.90 -9.10
CA LYS A 320 7.27 -1.79 -8.23
C LYS A 320 5.76 -1.55 -8.26
N ALA A 321 5.17 -1.55 -9.46
CA ALA A 321 3.72 -1.45 -9.65
C ALA A 321 2.96 -2.61 -8.97
N TYR A 322 3.51 -3.83 -9.02
CA TYR A 322 2.94 -5.00 -8.37
C TYR A 322 3.09 -4.93 -6.84
N ALA A 323 4.20 -4.42 -6.31
CA ALA A 323 4.34 -4.16 -4.88
C ALA A 323 3.28 -3.16 -4.37
N LEU A 324 3.01 -2.09 -5.11
CA LEU A 324 1.93 -1.15 -4.79
C LEU A 324 0.54 -1.81 -4.91
N ARG A 325 0.28 -2.57 -5.99
CA ARG A 325 -0.96 -3.34 -6.17
C ARG A 325 -1.23 -4.25 -4.97
N ASP A 326 -0.22 -5.01 -4.55
CA ASP A 326 -0.37 -6.01 -3.49
C ASP A 326 -0.56 -5.34 -2.12
N SER A 327 0.12 -4.21 -1.86
CA SER A 327 -0.14 -3.36 -0.68
C SER A 327 -1.58 -2.82 -0.67
N ILE A 328 -2.05 -2.27 -1.80
CA ILE A 328 -3.43 -1.77 -1.93
C ILE A 328 -4.46 -2.89 -1.72
N LYS A 329 -4.25 -4.08 -2.32
CA LYS A 329 -5.16 -5.23 -2.12
C LYS A 329 -5.17 -5.77 -0.69
N LEU A 330 -4.08 -5.58 0.05
CA LEU A 330 -3.95 -6.04 1.44
C LEU A 330 -4.63 -5.09 2.43
N TYR A 331 -4.50 -3.78 2.22
CA TYR A 331 -4.94 -2.77 3.19
C TYR A 331 -6.19 -1.99 2.77
N ALA A 332 -6.51 -1.83 1.49
CA ALA A 332 -7.67 -1.02 1.09
C ALA A 332 -9.01 -1.66 1.47
N GLY A 333 -9.94 -0.85 1.97
CA GLY A 333 -11.21 -1.28 2.55
C GLY A 333 -11.24 -1.17 4.07
N ALA A 334 -12.33 -1.63 4.70
CA ALA A 334 -12.48 -1.69 6.15
C ALA A 334 -11.65 -2.83 6.76
N THR A 335 -10.32 -2.64 6.77
CA THR A 335 -9.30 -3.61 7.20
C THR A 335 -8.63 -3.22 8.53
N LEU A 336 -8.80 -1.99 9.02
CA LEU A 336 -8.09 -1.51 10.19
C LEU A 336 -8.52 -2.26 11.47
N PRO A 337 -7.64 -2.36 12.48
CA PRO A 337 -8.00 -2.90 13.79
C PRO A 337 -9.22 -2.22 14.42
N ASP A 338 -9.88 -2.94 15.33
CA ASP A 338 -10.78 -2.29 16.28
C ASP A 338 -10.00 -1.29 17.15
N PRO A 339 -10.62 -0.18 17.61
CA PRO A 339 -9.97 0.78 18.49
C PRO A 339 -9.35 0.12 19.73
N GLY A 340 -8.12 0.52 20.06
CA GLY A 340 -7.37 -0.04 21.18
C GLY A 340 -6.74 -1.42 20.93
N LYS A 341 -6.85 -1.98 19.72
CA LYS A 341 -6.16 -3.23 19.32
C LYS A 341 -5.08 -2.94 18.26
N THR A 342 -4.02 -3.74 18.26
CA THR A 342 -3.09 -3.84 17.13
C THR A 342 -3.53 -5.01 16.25
N GLN A 343 -3.71 -4.78 14.95
CA GLN A 343 -3.99 -5.89 14.03
C GLN A 343 -2.69 -6.52 13.52
N THR A 344 -2.69 -7.84 13.49
CA THR A 344 -1.79 -8.68 12.71
C THR A 344 -2.48 -9.01 11.39
N VAL A 345 -1.98 -8.49 10.27
CA VAL A 345 -2.40 -8.90 8.94
C VAL A 345 -1.59 -10.12 8.52
N THR A 346 -2.28 -11.17 8.07
CA THR A 346 -1.64 -12.33 7.45
C THR A 346 -1.84 -12.24 5.94
N PRO A 347 -0.79 -12.35 5.11
CA PRO A 347 -0.96 -12.42 3.67
C PRO A 347 -1.86 -13.60 3.27
N ALA A 348 -2.86 -13.36 2.42
CA ALA A 348 -3.68 -14.42 1.88
C ALA A 348 -2.85 -15.26 0.90
N SER A 349 -2.55 -16.51 1.27
CA SER A 349 -1.89 -17.48 0.39
C SER A 349 -2.72 -17.70 -0.88
N SER A 350 -2.09 -17.55 -2.04
CA SER A 350 -2.74 -17.78 -3.33
C SER A 350 -3.01 -19.27 -3.56
N SER A 351 -4.26 -19.70 -3.33
CA SER A 351 -4.75 -21.01 -3.78
C SER A 351 -6.00 -20.84 -4.63
N SER A 352 -5.85 -21.02 -5.93
CA SER A 352 -6.97 -21.25 -6.85
C SER A 352 -7.49 -22.67 -6.68
N GLU A 353 -8.79 -22.86 -6.42
CA GLU A 353 -9.67 -23.69 -7.28
C GLU A 353 -11.16 -23.57 -6.90
N ALA A 354 -12.01 -24.21 -7.70
CA ALA A 354 -13.41 -23.83 -7.93
C ALA A 354 -14.41 -24.27 -6.84
N ALA A 355 -15.50 -23.52 -6.74
CA ALA A 355 -16.69 -23.92 -5.97
C ALA A 355 -17.49 -25.00 -6.71
N SER A 356 -18.04 -25.95 -5.95
CA SER A 356 -19.13 -26.83 -6.38
C SER A 356 -20.13 -27.01 -5.23
N SER A 357 -21.41 -27.15 -5.56
CA SER A 357 -22.57 -26.84 -4.72
C SER A 357 -23.26 -28.07 -4.09
N SER A 358 -24.28 -27.79 -3.27
CA SER A 358 -25.40 -28.65 -2.80
C SER A 358 -25.25 -29.31 -1.41
N SER A 359 -26.31 -29.47 -0.59
CA SER A 359 -27.65 -28.84 -0.51
C SER A 359 -28.37 -29.33 0.79
N VAL A 360 -29.44 -28.61 1.24
CA VAL A 360 -30.52 -29.04 2.19
C VAL A 360 -30.14 -29.56 3.60
N ALA A 361 -30.95 -29.48 4.68
CA ALA A 361 -32.09 -28.62 5.06
C ALA A 361 -32.38 -28.75 6.59
N VAL A 362 -32.98 -27.70 7.18
CA VAL A 362 -33.86 -27.58 8.38
C VAL A 362 -34.18 -28.91 9.15
N SER A 363 -34.15 -29.03 10.50
CA SER A 363 -35.04 -28.31 11.43
C SER A 363 -34.76 -28.48 12.96
N SER A 364 -35.00 -27.37 13.69
CA SER A 364 -35.51 -27.17 15.08
C SER A 364 -35.60 -28.29 16.14
N SER A 365 -35.12 -27.99 17.37
CA SER A 365 -35.82 -28.04 18.69
C SER A 365 -34.80 -28.07 19.87
N SER A 366 -35.11 -27.79 21.15
CA SER A 366 -35.90 -26.72 21.79
C SER A 366 -35.60 -26.67 23.33
N VAL A 367 -35.98 -25.58 24.03
CA VAL A 367 -36.18 -25.44 25.50
C VAL A 367 -34.99 -25.46 26.52
N ALA A 368 -34.50 -24.25 26.83
CA ALA A 368 -34.51 -23.53 28.14
C ALA A 368 -33.92 -24.06 29.50
N LYS A 369 -33.20 -23.13 30.18
CA LYS A 369 -33.19 -22.78 31.64
C LYS A 369 -32.90 -23.89 32.68
N SER A 370 -31.82 -23.83 33.47
CA SER A 370 -31.65 -23.01 34.73
C SER A 370 -30.32 -23.41 35.42
N SER A 371 -29.70 -22.76 36.43
CA SER A 371 -29.76 -21.44 37.11
C SER A 371 -28.59 -21.33 38.14
N SER A 372 -28.43 -20.18 38.83
CA SER A 372 -27.82 -20.00 40.19
C SER A 372 -26.31 -20.29 40.42
N SER A 373 -25.56 -19.59 41.29
CA SER A 373 -25.80 -18.35 42.07
C SER A 373 -24.53 -17.87 42.84
N VAL A 374 -24.63 -16.66 43.43
CA VAL A 374 -23.83 -16.07 44.53
C VAL A 374 -22.43 -15.52 44.22
N ALA A 375 -22.15 -14.36 44.81
CA ALA A 375 -20.87 -13.64 44.81
C ALA A 375 -20.39 -13.40 46.25
N GLN A 376 -19.08 -13.23 46.47
CA GLN A 376 -18.59 -12.25 47.47
C GLN A 376 -17.10 -11.89 47.31
N SER A 377 -16.75 -10.73 47.87
CA SER A 377 -15.48 -9.99 47.85
C SER A 377 -14.42 -10.55 48.82
N SER A 378 -13.11 -10.28 48.71
CA SER A 378 -12.51 -8.96 49.01
C SER A 378 -10.95 -8.95 49.08
N SER A 379 -10.39 -7.73 49.02
CA SER A 379 -9.12 -7.24 49.63
C SER A 379 -7.73 -7.75 49.18
N SER A 380 -7.03 -6.85 48.48
CA SER A 380 -5.63 -6.39 48.70
C SER A 380 -4.48 -7.36 49.01
N GLN A 381 -3.43 -7.28 48.19
CA GLN A 381 -2.12 -6.78 48.64
C GLN A 381 -1.25 -6.33 47.46
N ALA A 382 -0.49 -5.25 47.64
CA ALA A 382 0.57 -4.86 46.73
C ALA A 382 1.87 -5.53 47.19
N VAL A 383 2.50 -6.33 46.32
CA VAL A 383 3.83 -6.87 46.54
C VAL A 383 4.70 -6.50 45.35
N SER A 384 5.67 -5.63 45.58
CA SER A 384 6.74 -5.34 44.64
C SER A 384 7.68 -6.54 44.57
N SER A 385 7.82 -7.17 43.42
CA SER A 385 8.91 -8.12 43.17
C SER A 385 9.50 -7.92 41.76
N SER A 386 10.83 -7.95 41.75
CA SER A 386 11.74 -7.75 40.63
C SER A 386 11.33 -8.40 39.30
N SER A 387 11.34 -7.60 38.24
CA SER A 387 11.36 -8.10 36.86
C SER A 387 12.69 -8.80 36.55
N GLN A 388 12.79 -10.10 36.81
CA GLN A 388 13.65 -10.94 35.99
C GLN A 388 12.88 -11.25 34.71
N GLY A 389 13.37 -10.76 33.57
CA GLY A 389 12.74 -11.01 32.27
C GLY A 389 12.75 -12.49 31.94
N GLU A 390 11.64 -13.01 31.44
CA GLU A 390 11.56 -14.39 30.97
C GLU A 390 12.59 -14.63 29.86
N VAL A 391 13.44 -15.64 30.05
CA VAL A 391 14.41 -16.05 29.04
C VAL A 391 13.69 -16.91 28.01
N VAL A 392 13.68 -16.46 26.76
CA VAL A 392 13.07 -17.22 25.66
C VAL A 392 13.94 -18.44 25.36
N SER A 393 13.37 -19.65 25.44
CA SER A 393 14.09 -20.88 25.12
C SER A 393 14.19 -21.05 23.60
N GLY A 394 15.41 -20.94 23.08
CA GLY A 394 15.69 -21.02 21.65
C GLY A 394 17.03 -20.43 21.24
N THR A 395 17.38 -20.63 19.97
CA THR A 395 18.52 -19.97 19.33
C THR A 395 18.03 -18.68 18.69
N ALA A 396 18.58 -17.54 19.12
CA ALA A 396 18.24 -16.27 18.53
C ALA A 396 18.78 -16.12 17.10
N THR A 397 18.18 -15.24 16.30
CA THR A 397 18.72 -14.85 14.99
C THR A 397 18.58 -13.34 14.74
N LEU A 398 19.43 -12.82 13.86
CA LEU A 398 19.47 -11.42 13.42
C LEU A 398 19.49 -11.38 11.89
N THR A 399 18.40 -10.93 11.27
CA THR A 399 18.24 -10.83 9.81
C THR A 399 18.26 -9.36 9.40
N LYS A 400 19.11 -8.97 8.45
CA LYS A 400 19.27 -7.57 8.04
C LYS A 400 18.20 -7.18 7.00
N HIS A 401 17.53 -6.05 7.24
CA HIS A 401 16.56 -5.41 6.35
C HIS A 401 16.90 -3.91 6.18
N GLY A 402 16.02 -3.14 5.53
CA GLY A 402 16.27 -1.74 5.16
C GLY A 402 17.23 -1.58 3.97
N SER A 403 17.14 -0.45 3.27
CA SER A 403 17.97 -0.15 2.08
C SER A 403 19.43 0.11 2.41
N GLY A 404 19.71 0.77 3.55
CA GLY A 404 21.07 1.10 3.95
C GLY A 404 21.95 -0.12 4.15
N SER A 405 23.22 -0.04 3.76
CA SER A 405 24.17 -1.15 3.93
C SER A 405 24.59 -1.32 5.40
N ALA A 406 24.93 -2.54 5.83
CA ALA A 406 25.63 -2.74 7.11
C ALA A 406 27.13 -2.38 7.02
N LYS A 407 27.60 -1.98 5.84
CA LYS A 407 28.91 -1.38 5.58
C LYS A 407 28.70 -0.07 4.80
N GLN A 408 28.86 1.08 5.45
CA GLN A 408 28.64 2.40 4.85
C GLN A 408 29.89 3.27 4.98
N GLN A 409 30.02 4.26 4.09
CA GLN A 409 30.96 5.36 4.22
C GLN A 409 30.15 6.66 4.23
N VAL A 410 30.27 7.45 5.29
CA VAL A 410 29.42 8.62 5.55
C VAL A 410 30.29 9.76 6.06
N LYS A 411 29.98 10.99 5.69
CA LYS A 411 30.72 12.17 6.14
C LYS A 411 30.35 12.53 7.58
N GLN A 412 31.26 13.21 8.28
CA GLN A 412 30.90 13.99 9.46
C GLN A 412 29.73 14.94 9.11
N GLY A 413 28.75 15.07 9.99
CA GLY A 413 27.53 15.88 9.76
C GLY A 413 26.44 15.22 8.90
N GLU A 414 26.71 14.10 8.22
CA GLU A 414 25.76 13.44 7.33
C GLU A 414 25.05 12.25 7.98
N SER A 415 23.86 11.93 7.49
CA SER A 415 23.05 10.81 7.98
C SER A 415 23.41 9.49 7.30
N ILE A 416 23.44 8.40 8.06
CA ILE A 416 23.56 7.06 7.48
C ILE A 416 22.25 6.70 6.78
N GLU A 417 22.30 5.86 5.74
CA GLU A 417 21.09 5.25 5.21
C GLU A 417 20.55 4.27 6.27
N GLU A 418 19.33 4.47 6.77
CA GLU A 418 18.79 3.62 7.84
C GLU A 418 18.66 2.16 7.41
N PHE A 419 19.02 1.26 8.33
CA PHE A 419 18.80 -0.17 8.20
C PHE A 419 18.55 -0.78 9.57
N TYR A 420 17.98 -1.99 9.60
CA TYR A 420 17.65 -2.66 10.84
C TYR A 420 17.94 -4.15 10.78
N PHE A 421 18.04 -4.78 11.94
CA PHE A 421 18.05 -6.22 12.09
C PHE A 421 16.78 -6.68 12.78
N THR A 422 16.02 -7.57 12.15
CA THR A 422 14.93 -8.27 12.81
C THR A 422 15.51 -9.29 13.78
N VAL A 423 15.19 -9.09 15.05
CA VAL A 423 15.53 -9.95 16.19
C VAL A 423 14.47 -11.03 16.32
N ALA A 424 14.86 -12.29 16.25
CA ALA A 424 13.97 -13.42 16.52
C ALA A 424 14.56 -14.33 17.60
N GLY A 425 13.72 -14.94 18.44
CA GLY A 425 14.14 -15.85 19.50
C GLY A 425 14.84 -15.19 20.70
N ALA A 426 14.71 -13.87 20.86
CA ALA A 426 15.31 -13.06 21.92
C ALA A 426 14.36 -11.91 22.32
N THR A 427 14.54 -11.32 23.51
CA THR A 427 13.69 -10.22 24.01
C THR A 427 14.14 -8.83 23.57
N GLY A 428 15.34 -8.70 22.98
CA GLY A 428 15.85 -7.47 22.40
C GLY A 428 17.22 -7.63 21.75
N ALA A 429 17.86 -6.51 21.45
CA ALA A 429 19.25 -6.43 21.01
C ALA A 429 19.92 -5.14 21.48
N THR A 430 21.25 -5.16 21.50
CA THR A 430 22.13 -4.04 21.81
C THR A 430 23.21 -3.91 20.74
N VAL A 431 23.86 -2.75 20.66
CA VAL A 431 24.98 -2.51 19.75
C VAL A 431 26.13 -1.81 20.45
N THR A 432 27.34 -2.17 20.05
CA THR A 432 28.60 -1.51 20.46
C THR A 432 29.41 -1.16 19.22
N GLY A 433 30.31 -0.17 19.33
CA GLY A 433 31.25 0.19 18.25
C GLY A 433 30.67 1.05 17.11
N LEU A 434 29.55 1.75 17.33
CA LEU A 434 29.07 2.81 16.43
C LEU A 434 29.84 4.13 16.64
N PRO A 435 29.94 5.00 15.62
CA PRO A 435 30.43 6.37 15.80
C PRO A 435 29.39 7.26 16.50
N ASP A 436 29.87 8.31 17.17
CA ASP A 436 29.03 9.29 17.85
C ASP A 436 27.93 9.86 16.93
N GLY A 437 26.72 9.99 17.48
CA GLY A 437 25.53 10.45 16.75
C GLY A 437 24.74 9.35 16.02
N ILE A 438 25.31 8.14 15.86
CA ILE A 438 24.58 6.95 15.37
C ILE A 438 24.16 6.08 16.56
N VAL A 439 22.89 5.69 16.61
CA VAL A 439 22.31 4.91 17.72
C VAL A 439 21.64 3.63 17.24
N GLY A 440 21.61 2.64 18.14
CA GLY A 440 20.82 1.42 17.99
C GLY A 440 19.53 1.50 18.79
N THR A 441 18.37 1.31 18.17
CA THR A 441 17.06 1.42 18.86
C THR A 441 16.13 0.26 18.49
N MET A 442 15.63 -0.46 19.51
CA MET A 442 14.56 -1.44 19.34
C MET A 442 13.23 -0.73 19.03
N LYS A 443 12.56 -1.14 17.94
CA LYS A 443 11.17 -0.81 17.62
C LYS A 443 10.44 -2.13 17.33
N GLY A 444 9.68 -2.64 18.31
CA GLY A 444 9.11 -3.99 18.23
C GLY A 444 10.20 -5.07 18.23
N SER A 445 10.19 -5.97 17.24
CA SER A 445 11.26 -6.97 17.02
C SER A 445 12.47 -6.44 16.24
N ASP A 446 12.40 -5.22 15.70
CA ASP A 446 13.41 -4.71 14.79
C ASP A 446 14.36 -3.75 15.51
N PHE A 447 15.66 -4.02 15.38
CA PHE A 447 16.72 -3.20 15.95
C PHE A 447 17.32 -2.30 14.86
N TYR A 448 16.93 -1.03 14.88
CA TYR A 448 17.31 -0.01 13.90
C TYR A 448 18.69 0.57 14.23
N ILE A 449 19.52 0.73 13.20
CA ILE A 449 20.76 1.53 13.24
C ILE A 449 20.48 2.79 12.40
N SER A 450 20.38 3.94 13.07
CA SER A 450 20.13 5.23 12.43
C SER A 450 20.69 6.40 13.24
N GLY A 451 20.77 7.56 12.57
CA GLY A 451 21.31 8.79 13.13
C GLY A 451 22.16 9.56 12.13
N THR A 452 22.79 10.61 12.64
CA THR A 452 23.67 11.51 11.89
C THR A 452 25.05 11.44 12.52
N VAL A 453 26.11 11.23 11.73
CA VAL A 453 27.47 11.15 12.25
C VAL A 453 27.83 12.51 12.85
N ALA A 454 28.20 12.55 14.12
CA ALA A 454 28.51 13.79 14.81
C ALA A 454 29.71 14.50 14.15
N GLN A 455 29.69 15.84 14.09
CA GLN A 455 30.76 16.62 13.45
C GLN A 455 32.13 16.46 14.14
N ASN A 456 32.16 15.98 15.38
CA ASN A 456 33.37 15.67 16.14
C ASN A 456 33.75 14.17 16.13
N ALA A 457 33.03 13.30 15.42
CA ALA A 457 33.39 11.88 15.33
C ALA A 457 34.69 11.71 14.54
N GLU A 458 35.66 10.96 15.08
CA GLU A 458 36.98 10.79 14.46
C GLU A 458 36.88 10.16 13.06
N VAL A 459 37.76 10.57 12.14
CA VAL A 459 37.80 10.01 10.78
C VAL A 459 38.43 8.62 10.83
N GLY A 460 37.63 7.58 10.54
CA GLY A 460 38.06 6.20 10.70
C GLY A 460 36.95 5.17 10.46
N ALA A 461 37.31 3.88 10.57
CA ALA A 461 36.40 2.75 10.39
C ALA A 461 35.88 2.23 11.74
N TYR A 462 34.61 2.48 12.03
CA TYR A 462 33.90 2.02 13.22
C TYR A 462 33.26 0.66 12.95
N ASN A 463 33.89 -0.41 13.46
CA ASN A 463 33.33 -1.76 13.40
C ASN A 463 32.33 -1.95 14.54
N PHE A 464 31.05 -2.08 14.19
CA PHE A 464 29.98 -2.25 15.16
C PHE A 464 29.48 -3.69 15.21
N THR A 465 29.03 -4.13 16.39
CA THR A 465 28.47 -5.46 16.63
C THR A 465 27.10 -5.34 17.27
N VAL A 466 26.07 -5.84 16.58
CA VAL A 466 24.72 -6.01 17.14
C VAL A 466 24.63 -7.39 17.79
N THR A 467 24.16 -7.47 19.03
CA THR A 467 24.03 -8.69 19.83
C THR A 467 22.63 -8.80 20.41
N THR A 468 21.97 -9.95 20.29
CA THR A 468 20.65 -10.15 20.91
C THR A 468 20.74 -10.26 22.43
N THR A 469 19.64 -9.99 23.13
CA THR A 469 19.51 -10.08 24.59
C THR A 469 18.26 -10.88 24.99
N GLY A 470 18.33 -11.63 26.10
CA GLY A 470 17.20 -12.39 26.65
C GLY A 470 16.88 -13.73 25.96
N ALA A 471 17.76 -14.24 25.10
CA ALA A 471 17.70 -15.62 24.60
C ALA A 471 18.60 -16.56 25.42
N THR A 472 18.31 -17.87 25.40
CA THR A 472 19.25 -18.89 25.90
C THR A 472 20.55 -18.97 25.09
N THR A 473 20.50 -18.64 23.79
CA THR A 473 21.68 -18.53 22.93
C THR A 473 21.56 -17.27 22.07
N ASN A 474 22.38 -16.26 22.35
CA ASN A 474 22.34 -14.98 21.64
C ASN A 474 23.05 -15.03 20.28
N ALA A 475 22.52 -14.30 19.30
CA ALA A 475 23.11 -14.13 17.98
C ALA A 475 23.84 -12.79 17.87
N THR A 476 24.84 -12.73 16.98
CA THR A 476 25.59 -11.51 16.67
C THR A 476 25.64 -11.22 15.16
N LYS A 477 25.70 -9.93 14.81
CA LYS A 477 25.97 -9.45 13.45
C LYS A 477 26.92 -8.24 13.49
N ASN A 478 27.93 -8.27 12.63
CA ASN A 478 28.96 -7.25 12.56
C ASN A 478 28.75 -6.38 11.30
N GLY A 479 29.09 -5.10 11.40
CA GLY A 479 29.13 -4.16 10.29
C GLY A 479 30.22 -3.11 10.48
N THR A 480 30.31 -2.15 9.56
CA THR A 480 31.33 -1.09 9.57
C THR A 480 30.75 0.24 9.09
N ILE A 481 30.85 1.31 9.88
CA ILE A 481 30.60 2.67 9.41
C ILE A 481 31.96 3.38 9.28
N THR A 482 32.32 3.79 8.08
CA THR A 482 33.56 4.54 7.82
C THR A 482 33.24 6.02 7.77
N VAL A 483 33.66 6.75 8.80
CA VAL A 483 33.54 8.22 8.87
C VAL A 483 34.63 8.84 8.00
N VAL A 484 34.26 9.79 7.14
CA VAL A 484 35.20 10.59 6.33
C VAL A 484 35.03 12.08 6.60
N GLY A 485 36.14 12.82 6.65
CA GLY A 485 36.14 14.24 6.99
C GLY A 485 35.62 15.16 5.89
N GLU A 486 35.18 16.36 6.27
CA GLU A 486 34.89 17.45 5.33
C GLU A 486 36.20 18.09 4.84
N ASN A 487 36.39 18.19 3.51
CA ASN A 487 37.45 19.02 2.93
C ASN A 487 36.92 20.45 2.71
N MET A 488 37.61 21.41 3.32
CA MET A 488 37.34 22.86 3.23
C MET A 488 37.85 23.49 1.91
N GLU A 489 37.37 24.71 1.63
CA GLU A 489 37.89 25.70 0.65
C GLU A 489 37.71 25.39 -0.85
N GLN A 490 37.64 26.35 -1.78
CA GLN A 490 37.35 27.80 -1.78
C GLN A 490 36.77 28.15 -3.18
N GLY A 491 36.09 29.29 -3.35
CA GLY A 491 35.26 29.54 -4.55
C GLY A 491 35.96 30.07 -5.81
N THR A 492 35.30 29.95 -6.98
CA THR A 492 35.29 30.92 -8.10
C THR A 492 34.24 30.52 -9.16
N THR A 493 33.95 31.41 -10.10
CA THR A 493 32.77 31.41 -10.99
C THR A 493 32.97 30.69 -12.35
N SER A 494 32.00 29.87 -12.78
CA SER A 494 31.33 29.92 -14.11
C SER A 494 30.35 28.74 -14.30
N LEU A 495 29.50 28.80 -15.33
CA LEU A 495 28.48 27.79 -15.64
C LEU A 495 28.99 26.67 -16.57
N ASP A 496 28.45 25.47 -16.36
CA ASP A 496 28.35 24.28 -17.23
C ASP A 496 29.61 23.70 -17.92
N VAL A 497 30.12 22.58 -17.39
CA VAL A 497 30.30 21.30 -18.13
C VAL A 497 30.05 20.12 -17.17
N ALA A 498 29.41 19.05 -17.66
CA ALA A 498 29.03 17.88 -16.87
C ALA A 498 30.20 17.06 -16.27
N THR A 499 30.07 16.63 -15.00
CA THR A 499 30.81 15.49 -14.46
C THR A 499 30.17 14.18 -14.90
N VAL A 500 30.61 13.74 -16.08
CA VAL A 500 30.31 12.44 -16.68
C VAL A 500 30.70 11.30 -15.71
N ALA A 501 29.89 10.23 -15.63
CA ALA A 501 30.29 9.00 -14.93
C ALA A 501 31.62 8.47 -15.52
N PRO A 502 32.47 7.76 -14.76
CA PRO A 502 33.75 7.28 -15.29
C PRO A 502 33.52 6.25 -16.41
N HIS A 503 33.57 6.73 -17.66
CA HIS A 503 33.49 5.88 -18.83
C HIS A 503 34.67 4.92 -18.87
N PHE A 504 34.37 3.63 -18.98
CA PHE A 504 35.39 2.60 -19.20
C PHE A 504 35.81 2.59 -20.67
N ASN A 505 37.10 2.39 -20.90
CA ASN A 505 37.68 2.22 -22.23
C ASN A 505 37.88 0.74 -22.55
N VAL A 506 37.81 0.40 -23.83
CA VAL A 506 37.96 -0.98 -24.32
C VAL A 506 38.81 -0.97 -25.57
N SER A 507 39.94 -1.67 -25.54
CA SER A 507 40.74 -2.01 -26.72
C SER A 507 40.57 -3.49 -27.06
N VAL A 508 40.86 -3.85 -28.31
CA VAL A 508 40.82 -5.24 -28.80
C VAL A 508 42.13 -5.52 -29.53
N ASP A 509 42.84 -6.55 -29.10
CA ASP A 509 44.01 -7.09 -29.80
C ASP A 509 43.84 -8.60 -29.98
N GLY A 510 43.84 -9.05 -31.24
CA GLY A 510 43.45 -10.42 -31.61
C GLY A 510 42.12 -10.82 -30.96
N ARG A 511 42.17 -11.82 -30.06
CA ARG A 511 41.01 -12.32 -29.29
C ARG A 511 40.92 -11.78 -27.86
N VAL A 512 41.75 -10.82 -27.47
CA VAL A 512 41.79 -10.25 -26.12
C VAL A 512 41.15 -8.87 -26.14
N LEU A 513 40.14 -8.67 -25.29
CA LEU A 513 39.61 -7.36 -24.97
C LEU A 513 40.31 -6.86 -23.71
N THR A 514 40.85 -5.65 -23.72
CA THR A 514 41.40 -5.03 -22.50
C THR A 514 40.50 -3.89 -22.07
N VAL A 515 40.03 -3.95 -20.82
CA VAL A 515 39.03 -3.06 -20.23
C VAL A 515 39.71 -2.20 -19.16
N GLN A 516 39.77 -0.90 -19.40
CA GLN A 516 40.43 0.08 -18.53
C GLN A 516 39.41 1.02 -17.89
N GLY A 517 39.65 1.39 -16.62
CA GLY A 517 38.82 2.38 -15.90
C GLY A 517 37.46 1.86 -15.41
N ALA A 518 37.17 0.57 -15.49
CA ALA A 518 35.94 -0.01 -14.94
C ALA A 518 35.97 0.00 -13.40
N THR A 519 35.09 0.79 -12.78
CA THR A 519 34.92 0.89 -11.31
C THR A 519 33.90 -0.10 -10.74
N GLN A 520 33.26 -0.90 -11.61
CA GLN A 520 32.26 -1.90 -11.28
C GLN A 520 32.49 -3.16 -12.11
N ALA A 521 32.02 -4.32 -11.62
CA ALA A 521 32.17 -5.59 -12.32
C ALA A 521 31.69 -5.53 -13.78
N ALA A 522 32.53 -6.01 -14.69
CA ALA A 522 32.28 -6.05 -16.12
C ALA A 522 31.68 -7.40 -16.52
N TYR A 523 30.67 -7.36 -17.38
CA TYR A 523 29.94 -8.53 -17.88
C TYR A 523 30.06 -8.58 -19.40
N LEU A 524 30.69 -9.63 -19.94
CA LEU A 524 30.78 -9.83 -21.38
C LEU A 524 29.70 -10.82 -21.83
N LEU A 525 28.86 -10.40 -22.76
CA LEU A 525 27.74 -11.18 -23.30
C LEU A 525 27.90 -11.42 -24.80
N ASP A 526 27.37 -12.54 -25.31
CA ASP A 526 27.29 -12.79 -26.75
C ASP A 526 26.22 -11.93 -27.45
N ALA A 527 26.17 -12.01 -28.78
CA ALA A 527 25.17 -11.32 -29.59
C ALA A 527 23.71 -11.75 -29.33
N GLN A 528 23.47 -12.80 -28.53
CA GLN A 528 22.15 -13.25 -28.08
C GLN A 528 21.86 -12.82 -26.63
N GLY A 529 22.75 -12.05 -25.99
CA GLY A 529 22.58 -11.55 -24.62
C GLY A 529 22.90 -12.56 -23.52
N ARG A 530 23.59 -13.68 -23.84
CA ARG A 530 23.99 -14.67 -22.84
C ARG A 530 25.34 -14.31 -22.25
N LEU A 531 25.47 -14.40 -20.92
CA LEU A 531 26.71 -14.10 -20.21
C LEU A 531 27.80 -15.12 -20.58
N ILE A 532 28.92 -14.64 -21.12
CA ILE A 532 30.10 -15.43 -21.44
C ILE A 532 31.08 -15.44 -20.27
N THR A 533 31.34 -14.27 -19.67
CA THR A 533 32.15 -14.18 -18.46
C THR A 533 31.86 -12.90 -17.67
N LYS A 534 32.20 -12.92 -16.38
CA LYS A 534 32.14 -11.79 -15.46
C LYS A 534 33.53 -11.53 -14.89
N VAL A 535 34.03 -10.32 -15.05
CA VAL A 535 35.24 -9.82 -14.38
C VAL A 535 34.82 -8.96 -13.19
N GLN A 536 35.30 -9.29 -12.00
CA GLN A 536 35.14 -8.44 -10.81
C GLN A 536 36.29 -7.43 -10.79
N SER A 537 36.01 -6.13 -10.94
CA SER A 537 37.04 -5.10 -11.01
C SER A 537 37.31 -4.45 -9.64
N LEU A 538 38.55 -4.57 -9.17
CA LEU A 538 39.16 -3.72 -8.13
C LEU A 538 40.60 -3.35 -8.56
N GLY A 539 40.74 -2.82 -9.78
CA GLY A 539 42.02 -2.47 -10.40
C GLY A 539 41.84 -1.74 -11.73
N SER A 540 42.85 -0.99 -12.16
CA SER A 540 42.76 -0.03 -13.28
C SER A 540 42.57 -0.64 -14.67
N GLU A 541 42.95 -1.91 -14.87
CA GLU A 541 42.99 -2.58 -16.16
C GLU A 541 42.76 -4.09 -16.02
N ASN A 542 41.94 -4.68 -16.89
CA ASN A 542 41.62 -6.12 -16.88
C ASN A 542 41.48 -6.66 -18.32
N SER A 543 42.09 -7.81 -18.63
CA SER A 543 42.01 -8.45 -19.95
C SER A 543 41.06 -9.65 -19.98
N ILE A 544 40.31 -9.80 -21.08
CA ILE A 544 39.31 -10.85 -21.31
C ILE A 544 39.53 -11.49 -22.67
N THR A 545 39.92 -12.77 -22.70
CA THR A 545 40.02 -13.54 -23.95
C THR A 545 38.66 -14.09 -24.36
N VAL A 546 38.20 -13.79 -25.59
CA VAL A 546 36.97 -14.38 -26.14
C VAL A 546 37.21 -15.71 -26.85
N PRO A 547 36.24 -16.64 -26.80
CA PRO A 547 36.39 -17.97 -27.40
C PRO A 547 36.45 -17.97 -28.93
N ARG A 548 35.87 -16.95 -29.60
CA ARG A 548 35.82 -16.84 -31.06
C ARG A 548 35.76 -15.37 -31.52
N ALA A 549 36.09 -15.13 -32.78
CA ALA A 549 35.76 -13.85 -33.42
C ALA A 549 34.24 -13.68 -33.51
N GLY A 550 33.76 -12.43 -33.44
CA GLY A 550 32.34 -12.09 -33.45
C GLY A 550 32.02 -10.77 -32.73
N MET A 551 30.74 -10.43 -32.74
CA MET A 551 30.20 -9.29 -31.98
C MET A 551 29.81 -9.71 -30.57
N TYR A 552 30.23 -8.93 -29.60
CA TYR A 552 29.94 -9.08 -28.18
C TYR A 552 29.37 -7.78 -27.60
N LEU A 553 28.69 -7.88 -26.47
CA LEU A 553 28.24 -6.74 -25.67
C LEU A 553 28.97 -6.76 -24.32
N LEU A 554 29.76 -5.72 -24.03
CA LEU A 554 30.43 -5.55 -22.74
C LEU A 554 29.66 -4.53 -21.91
N ARG A 555 29.21 -4.92 -20.72
CA ARG A 555 28.43 -4.08 -19.80
C ARG A 555 29.18 -3.84 -18.50
N VAL A 556 29.25 -2.59 -18.06
CA VAL A 556 29.83 -2.15 -16.78
C VAL A 556 28.79 -1.27 -16.08
N GLY A 557 28.23 -1.75 -14.97
CA GLY A 557 27.09 -1.09 -14.32
C GLY A 557 25.89 -0.89 -15.26
N ASN A 558 25.54 0.38 -15.51
CA ASN A 558 24.45 0.77 -16.40
C ASN A 558 24.89 1.07 -17.84
N GLU A 559 26.19 1.13 -18.12
CA GLU A 559 26.72 1.35 -19.47
C GLU A 559 26.98 0.03 -20.21
N ALA A 560 26.74 0.00 -21.52
CA ALA A 560 27.07 -1.14 -22.38
C ALA A 560 27.64 -0.69 -23.72
N ARG A 561 28.72 -1.35 -24.17
CA ARG A 561 29.39 -1.11 -25.45
C ARG A 561 29.39 -2.38 -26.31
N ARG A 562 29.06 -2.24 -27.60
CA ARG A 562 29.25 -3.31 -28.58
C ARG A 562 30.72 -3.36 -28.97
N VAL A 563 31.31 -4.55 -28.93
CA VAL A 563 32.71 -4.78 -29.29
C VAL A 563 32.76 -5.85 -30.37
N ILE A 564 33.48 -5.58 -31.46
CA ILE A 564 33.66 -6.52 -32.57
C ILE A 564 35.09 -7.04 -32.49
N VAL A 565 35.23 -8.34 -32.25
CA VAL A 565 36.50 -9.04 -32.25
C VAL A 565 36.63 -9.74 -33.61
N ARG A 566 37.73 -9.53 -34.32
CA ARG A 566 37.97 -10.06 -35.68
C ARG A 566 38.86 -11.29 -35.68
#